data_AF-A0A933CFI1-F1
#
_entry.id   AF-A0A933CFI1-F1
#
_cell.length_a   1.000
_cell.length_b   1.000
_cell.length_c   1.000
_cell.angle_alpha   90.00
_cell.angle_beta   90.00
_cell.angle_gamma   90.00
#
_symmetry.space_group_name_H-M   'P 1'
#
loop_
_entity.id
_entity.type
_entity.pdbx_description
1 polymer ?
#
loop_
_entity_poly.entity_id
_entity_poly.type
_entity_poly.pdbx_seq_one_letter_code
_entity_poly.pdbx_strand_id
1 'polypeptide(L)'
;MSSGFDPSSPANCCSGPAGRCLPSAHPGCSGGTLFVRLLQPRRKEVKQPITTPRAPAAIGPYSQGVRANGFLFLSGQVALDPASGQLVAGDIRAQTEQVLKNLQAVLEAAGSSLTAVVKTTVFLGDLNDFAAMNEVYARFFPEAPPARATVEVARLPRDARVEIDVIALAG
;
A
#
# COMPACT_ATOMS: atom_id res chain seq x y z
N MET A 1 -28.51 45.14 48.90
CA MET A 1 -27.46 44.14 49.22
C MET A 1 -26.96 43.58 47.89
N SER A 2 -25.87 44.16 47.40
CA SER A 2 -25.23 43.89 46.11
C SER A 2 -24.10 42.88 46.31
N SER A 3 -24.28 41.65 45.84
CA SER A 3 -23.20 40.75 45.46
C SER A 3 -23.02 40.93 43.94
N GLY A 4 -21.93 41.48 43.42
CA GLY A 4 -20.54 41.16 43.71
C GLY A 4 -20.01 40.35 42.51
N PHE A 5 -19.88 41.02 41.36
CA PHE A 5 -19.25 40.46 40.16
C PHE A 5 -17.74 40.45 40.41
N ASP A 6 -17.15 39.27 40.57
CA ASP A 6 -15.71 39.09 40.74
C ASP A 6 -15.05 38.96 39.35
N PRO A 7 -14.31 39.98 38.88
CA PRO A 7 -13.68 39.98 37.55
C PRO A 7 -12.43 39.07 37.47
N SER A 8 -12.06 38.37 38.54
CA SER A 8 -10.87 37.51 38.58
C SER A 8 -11.13 36.01 38.40
N SER A 9 -12.38 35.60 38.22
CA SER A 9 -12.72 34.17 38.02
C SER A 9 -12.37 33.68 36.59
N PRO A 10 -11.57 32.60 36.45
CA PRO A 10 -11.14 32.06 35.15
C PRO A 10 -12.27 31.42 34.32
N ALA A 11 -13.48 31.33 34.87
CA ALA A 11 -14.64 30.72 34.21
C ALA A 11 -15.23 31.55 33.04
N ASN A 12 -14.81 32.81 32.86
CA ASN A 12 -15.43 33.72 31.89
C ASN A 12 -14.71 33.85 30.55
N CYS A 13 -13.72 33.01 30.24
CA CYS A 13 -12.98 33.16 28.98
C CYS A 13 -13.63 32.56 27.74
N CYS A 14 -14.66 31.70 27.85
CA CYS A 14 -15.24 31.07 26.65
C CYS A 14 -16.75 30.80 26.88
N SER A 15 -17.62 31.73 26.46
CA SER A 15 -19.07 31.57 26.46
C SER A 15 -19.62 31.71 25.03
N GLY A 16 -19.55 30.62 24.27
CA GLY A 16 -20.22 30.47 22.98
C GLY A 16 -20.49 29.00 22.67
N PRO A 17 -21.58 28.64 21.97
CA PRO A 17 -22.04 27.25 21.80
C PRO A 17 -21.16 26.39 20.89
N ALA A 18 -19.96 26.87 20.53
CA ALA A 18 -19.02 26.19 19.64
C ALA A 18 -17.56 26.46 20.02
N GLY A 19 -17.21 26.53 21.31
CA GLY A 19 -15.83 26.38 21.81
C GLY A 19 -14.72 27.18 21.12
N ARG A 20 -15.03 28.30 20.46
CA ARG A 20 -14.07 29.16 19.77
C ARG A 20 -13.96 30.47 20.52
N CYS A 21 -12.84 30.64 21.21
CA CYS A 21 -12.43 31.93 21.75
C CYS A 21 -11.92 32.80 20.58
N LEU A 22 -12.51 33.99 20.37
CA LEU A 22 -12.02 35.00 19.42
C LEU A 22 -10.82 35.75 20.01
N PRO A 23 -9.82 36.15 19.20
CA PRO A 23 -8.67 36.90 19.68
C PRO A 23 -9.05 38.38 19.83
N SER A 24 -9.58 38.76 20.99
CA SER A 24 -9.62 40.18 21.37
C SER A 24 -9.17 40.37 22.81
N ALA A 25 -7.89 40.76 22.92
CA ALA A 25 -7.36 41.75 23.86
C ALA A 25 -7.89 41.75 25.30
N HIS A 26 -7.46 40.76 26.09
CA HIS A 26 -7.35 40.94 27.55
C HIS A 26 -5.87 40.81 27.96
N PRO A 27 -5.31 41.77 28.74
CA PRO A 27 -3.90 41.75 29.14
C PRO A 27 -3.48 40.60 30.09
N GLY A 28 -4.38 39.68 30.43
CA GLY A 28 -4.16 38.58 31.37
C GLY A 28 -4.16 37.17 30.77
N CYS A 29 -4.43 36.99 29.48
CA CYS A 29 -4.35 35.67 28.82
C CYS A 29 -2.89 35.33 28.48
N SER A 30 -2.16 34.80 29.45
CA SER A 30 -0.83 34.25 29.21
C SER A 30 -0.90 32.97 28.36
N GLY A 31 -0.09 32.92 27.29
CA GLY A 31 0.42 31.65 26.77
C GLY A 31 -0.36 30.97 25.65
N GLY A 32 -0.90 31.72 24.69
CA GLY A 32 -1.14 31.15 23.36
C GLY A 32 0.20 30.88 22.68
N THR A 33 0.85 29.76 22.99
CA THR A 33 2.03 29.30 22.25
C THR A 33 1.60 29.12 20.80
N LEU A 34 1.99 30.08 19.96
CA LEU A 34 1.93 29.97 18.52
C LEU A 34 2.79 28.75 18.17
N PHE A 35 2.13 27.60 17.97
CA PHE A 35 2.75 26.46 17.33
C PHE A 35 3.05 26.90 15.91
N VAL A 36 4.22 27.53 15.73
CA VAL A 36 4.88 27.60 14.44
C VAL A 36 5.06 26.15 14.06
N ARG A 37 4.11 25.63 13.26
CA ARG A 37 4.24 24.36 12.58
C ARG A 37 5.46 24.53 11.71
N LEU A 38 6.63 24.17 12.26
CA LEU A 38 7.87 24.05 11.52
C LEU A 38 7.47 23.36 10.22
N LEU A 39 7.72 24.05 9.11
CA LEU A 39 7.61 23.48 7.79
C LEU A 39 8.49 22.24 7.83
N GLN A 40 7.88 21.08 8.07
CA GLN A 40 8.58 19.82 8.03
C GLN A 40 9.22 19.80 6.65
N PRO A 41 10.53 19.55 6.54
CA PRO A 41 11.20 19.51 5.25
C PRO A 41 10.37 18.61 4.36
N ARG A 42 9.99 19.07 3.15
CA ARG A 42 9.23 18.24 2.21
C ARG A 42 9.94 16.90 2.17
N ARG A 43 9.30 15.82 2.64
CA ARG A 43 9.85 14.47 2.54
C ARG A 43 10.24 14.32 1.08
N LYS A 44 11.53 14.24 0.80
CA LYS A 44 12.05 14.03 -0.55
C LYS A 44 11.25 12.87 -1.12
N GLU A 45 10.56 13.08 -2.24
CA GLU A 45 9.77 12.02 -2.85
C GLU A 45 10.75 10.92 -3.24
N VAL A 46 10.70 9.81 -2.51
CA VAL A 46 11.68 8.74 -2.62
C VAL A 46 11.12 7.68 -3.56
N LYS A 47 11.63 7.65 -4.79
CA LYS A 47 11.52 6.49 -5.67
C LYS A 47 12.68 5.55 -5.38
N GLN A 48 12.40 4.36 -4.86
CA GLN A 48 13.41 3.34 -4.58
C GLN A 48 13.07 2.03 -5.28
N PRO A 49 13.97 1.48 -6.11
CA PRO A 49 13.77 0.15 -6.68
C PRO A 49 13.85 -0.91 -5.59
N ILE A 50 13.02 -1.94 -5.71
CA ILE A 50 13.03 -3.13 -4.85
C ILE A 50 13.77 -4.23 -5.60
N THR A 51 14.65 -4.95 -4.90
CA THR A 51 15.42 -6.05 -5.48
C THR A 51 15.58 -7.16 -4.46
N THR A 52 15.37 -8.40 -4.88
CA THR A 52 15.55 -9.61 -4.09
C THR A 52 15.99 -10.78 -4.95
N PRO A 53 16.89 -11.65 -4.45
CA PRO A 53 17.24 -12.91 -5.13
C PRO A 53 16.15 -13.98 -4.98
N ARG A 54 15.15 -13.77 -4.11
CA ARG A 54 14.05 -14.72 -3.86
C ARG A 54 12.89 -14.63 -4.85
N ALA A 55 12.99 -13.72 -5.82
CA ALA A 55 12.04 -13.57 -6.92
C ALA A 55 12.81 -13.49 -8.24
N PRO A 56 12.17 -13.79 -9.39
CA PRO A 56 12.81 -13.75 -10.70
C PRO A 56 13.49 -12.41 -10.96
N ALA A 57 14.73 -12.45 -11.46
CA ALA A 57 15.47 -11.24 -11.76
C ALA A 57 14.73 -10.40 -12.81
N ALA A 58 14.77 -9.07 -12.65
CA ALA A 58 14.26 -8.15 -13.66
C ALA A 58 15.25 -8.07 -14.83
N ILE A 59 15.05 -8.89 -15.85
CA ILE A 59 15.90 -8.95 -17.05
C ILE A 59 15.28 -8.02 -18.10
N GLY A 60 15.60 -6.73 -18.01
CA GLY A 60 15.10 -5.70 -18.92
C GLY A 60 15.05 -4.32 -18.27
N PRO A 61 14.51 -3.30 -18.95
CA PRO A 61 14.44 -1.93 -18.45
C PRO A 61 13.29 -1.75 -17.43
N TYR A 62 13.21 -2.59 -16.40
CA TYR A 62 12.21 -2.52 -15.33
C TYR A 62 12.78 -3.00 -13.98
N SER A 63 12.06 -2.74 -12.88
CA SER A 63 12.41 -3.22 -11.53
C SER A 63 11.39 -4.26 -11.07
N GLN A 64 11.76 -5.18 -10.17
CA GLN A 64 10.80 -6.12 -9.56
C GLN A 64 9.63 -5.36 -8.88
N GLY A 65 9.95 -4.24 -8.25
CA GLY A 65 8.98 -3.25 -7.83
C GLY A 65 9.64 -1.92 -7.48
N VAL A 66 8.82 -0.93 -7.14
CA VAL A 66 9.26 0.41 -6.75
C VAL A 66 8.49 0.85 -5.51
N ARG A 67 9.21 1.30 -4.48
CA ARG A 67 8.64 2.06 -3.36
C ARG A 67 8.54 3.53 -3.79
N ALA A 68 7.36 4.12 -3.64
CA ALA A 68 7.11 5.53 -3.90
C ALA A 68 6.01 6.06 -2.97
N ASN A 69 6.31 7.10 -2.19
CA ASN A 69 5.34 7.85 -1.38
C ASN A 69 4.40 7.00 -0.50
N GLY A 70 4.93 6.00 0.19
CA GLY A 70 4.14 5.13 1.08
C GLY A 70 3.42 3.98 0.37
N PHE A 71 3.61 3.82 -0.94
CA PHE A 71 3.11 2.70 -1.71
C PHE A 71 4.25 1.88 -2.30
N LEU A 72 3.95 0.62 -2.58
CA LEU A 72 4.77 -0.30 -3.35
C LEU A 72 4.03 -0.62 -4.64
N PHE A 73 4.71 -0.45 -5.77
CA PHE A 73 4.22 -0.81 -7.10
C PHE A 73 5.08 -1.94 -7.61
N LEU A 74 4.55 -3.16 -7.61
CA LEU A 74 5.27 -4.34 -8.09
C LEU A 74 4.98 -4.54 -9.58
N SER A 75 6.00 -4.95 -10.32
CA SER A 75 5.84 -5.36 -11.72
C SER A 75 5.07 -6.67 -11.80
N GLY A 76 4.42 -6.90 -12.94
CA GLY A 76 3.74 -8.16 -13.24
C GLY A 76 4.67 -9.35 -13.05
N GLN A 77 4.26 -10.27 -12.18
CA GLN A 77 4.98 -11.51 -11.92
C GLN A 77 4.37 -12.63 -12.74
N VAL A 78 5.21 -13.29 -13.53
CA VAL A 78 4.93 -14.58 -14.17
C VAL A 78 5.50 -15.72 -13.34
N ALA A 79 5.05 -16.94 -13.61
CA ALA A 79 5.35 -18.13 -12.81
C ALA A 79 6.77 -18.71 -13.04
N LEU A 80 7.78 -17.84 -13.01
CA LEU A 80 9.17 -18.27 -13.10
C LEU A 80 9.68 -18.72 -11.73
N ASP A 81 10.40 -19.84 -11.71
CA ASP A 81 11.18 -20.25 -10.56
C ASP A 81 12.40 -19.32 -10.40
N PRO A 82 12.61 -18.69 -9.22
CA PRO A 82 13.66 -17.70 -9.04
C PRO A 82 15.08 -18.28 -9.12
N ALA A 83 15.27 -19.59 -8.89
CA ALA A 83 16.58 -20.21 -8.93
C ALA A 83 17.03 -20.53 -10.37
N SER A 84 16.12 -21.04 -11.19
CA SER A 84 16.38 -21.45 -12.58
C SER A 84 16.04 -20.39 -13.62
N GLY A 85 15.18 -19.43 -13.28
CA GLY A 85 14.62 -18.45 -14.22
C GLY A 85 13.69 -19.06 -15.27
N GLN A 86 13.26 -20.31 -15.08
CA GLN A 86 12.38 -21.03 -16.00
C GLN A 86 10.92 -20.99 -15.53
N LEU A 87 9.98 -21.03 -16.47
CA LEU A 87 8.57 -21.15 -16.15
C LEU A 87 8.33 -22.49 -15.46
N VAL A 88 7.64 -22.49 -14.31
CA VAL A 88 7.31 -23.72 -13.60
C VAL A 88 6.38 -24.57 -14.45
N ALA A 89 6.62 -25.89 -14.44
CA ALA A 89 5.75 -26.85 -15.08
C ALA A 89 4.43 -26.99 -14.30
N GLY A 90 3.36 -27.39 -15.00
CA GLY A 90 2.07 -27.69 -14.39
C GLY A 90 0.92 -26.87 -14.96
N ASP A 91 -0.21 -26.92 -14.25
CA ASP A 91 -1.44 -26.23 -14.60
C ASP A 91 -1.45 -24.78 -14.08
N ILE A 92 -2.58 -24.12 -14.24
CA ILE A 92 -2.81 -22.77 -13.72
C ILE A 92 -2.59 -22.68 -12.20
N ARG A 93 -2.89 -23.73 -11.42
CA ARG A 93 -2.73 -23.70 -9.96
C ARG A 93 -1.26 -23.61 -9.58
N ALA A 94 -0.43 -24.46 -10.16
CA ALA A 94 1.01 -24.44 -9.95
C ALA A 94 1.61 -23.08 -10.34
N GLN A 95 1.19 -22.53 -11.49
CA GLN A 95 1.67 -21.23 -11.94
C GLN A 95 1.20 -20.08 -11.03
N THR A 96 -0.08 -20.07 -10.64
CA THR A 96 -0.64 -19.05 -9.73
C THR A 96 0.08 -19.06 -8.38
N GLU A 97 0.36 -20.25 -7.84
CA GLU A 97 1.09 -20.39 -6.58
C GLU A 97 2.50 -19.80 -6.68
N GLN A 98 3.22 -20.08 -7.77
CA GLN A 98 4.55 -19.51 -8.00
C GLN A 98 4.50 -17.99 -8.16
N VAL A 99 3.51 -17.46 -8.91
CA VAL A 99 3.32 -16.00 -9.05
C VAL A 99 3.13 -15.34 -7.69
N LEU A 100 2.26 -15.89 -6.84
CA LEU A 100 1.98 -15.33 -5.52
C LEU A 100 3.18 -15.43 -4.57
N LYS A 101 3.97 -16.52 -4.64
CA LYS A 101 5.25 -16.65 -3.93
C LYS A 101 6.28 -15.61 -4.38
N ASN A 102 6.38 -15.36 -5.69
CA ASN A 102 7.28 -14.35 -6.24
C ASN A 102 6.87 -12.95 -5.75
N LEU A 103 5.58 -12.62 -5.80
CA LEU A 103 5.04 -11.36 -5.28
C LEU A 103 5.33 -11.19 -3.79
N GLN A 104 5.08 -12.23 -2.99
CA GLN A 104 5.38 -12.24 -1.56
C GLN A 104 6.86 -11.94 -1.30
N ALA A 105 7.78 -12.60 -2.02
CA ALA A 105 9.21 -12.40 -1.85
C ALA A 105 9.65 -10.94 -2.14
N VAL A 106 9.04 -10.29 -3.14
CA VAL A 106 9.31 -8.88 -3.46
C VAL A 106 8.72 -7.94 -2.40
N LEU A 107 7.50 -8.20 -1.93
CA LEU A 107 6.88 -7.43 -0.83
C LEU A 107 7.70 -7.51 0.45
N GLU A 108 8.14 -8.71 0.83
CA GLU A 108 8.97 -8.94 2.02
C GLU A 108 10.31 -8.21 1.93
N ALA A 109 10.94 -8.21 0.74
CA ALA A 109 12.19 -7.48 0.52
C ALA A 109 12.01 -5.96 0.66
N ALA A 110 10.78 -5.47 0.46
CA ALA A 110 10.40 -4.09 0.70
C ALA A 110 9.88 -3.83 2.12
N GLY A 111 9.94 -4.80 3.04
CA GLY A 111 9.43 -4.66 4.41
C GLY A 111 7.91 -4.59 4.49
N SER A 112 7.20 -5.19 3.53
CA SER A 112 5.74 -5.30 3.47
C SER A 112 5.33 -6.78 3.37
N SER A 113 4.04 -7.04 3.13
CA SER A 113 3.46 -8.38 3.10
C SER A 113 2.24 -8.44 2.19
N LEU A 114 1.78 -9.65 1.87
CA LEU A 114 0.54 -9.84 1.10
C LEU A 114 -0.68 -9.20 1.78
N THR A 115 -0.72 -9.15 3.11
CA THR A 115 -1.80 -8.51 3.87
C THR A 115 -1.87 -7.00 3.68
N ALA A 116 -0.80 -6.37 3.18
CA ALA A 116 -0.76 -4.93 2.88
C ALA A 116 -1.08 -4.62 1.40
N VAL A 117 -1.38 -5.64 0.59
CA VAL A 117 -1.80 -5.46 -0.80
C VAL A 117 -3.19 -4.83 -0.82
N VAL A 118 -3.34 -3.75 -1.60
CA VAL A 118 -4.60 -3.00 -1.71
C VAL A 118 -5.28 -3.22 -3.07
N LYS A 119 -4.51 -3.56 -4.11
CA LYS A 119 -5.00 -3.80 -5.46
C LYS A 119 -4.16 -4.86 -6.16
N THR A 120 -4.81 -5.77 -6.87
CA THR A 120 -4.17 -6.70 -7.81
C THR A 120 -4.78 -6.60 -9.20
N THR A 121 -3.99 -6.80 -10.24
CA THR A 121 -4.47 -7.01 -11.61
C THR A 121 -4.03 -8.39 -12.05
N VAL A 122 -4.98 -9.24 -12.41
CA VAL A 122 -4.73 -10.62 -12.84
C VAL A 122 -4.96 -10.71 -14.35
N PHE A 123 -3.92 -11.10 -15.07
CA PHE A 123 -3.98 -11.37 -16.50
C PHE A 123 -3.93 -12.87 -16.70
N LEU A 124 -4.92 -13.42 -17.39
CA LEU A 124 -5.00 -14.84 -17.73
C LEU A 124 -4.79 -15.03 -19.23
N GLY A 125 -4.07 -16.08 -19.61
CA GLY A 125 -3.99 -16.51 -21.01
C GLY A 125 -5.27 -17.18 -21.51
N ASP A 126 -6.10 -17.71 -20.60
CA ASP A 126 -7.39 -18.34 -20.88
C ASP A 126 -8.32 -18.13 -19.65
N LEU A 127 -9.50 -17.53 -19.83
CA LEU A 127 -10.45 -17.31 -18.74
C LEU A 127 -11.11 -18.60 -18.23
N ASN A 128 -11.04 -19.71 -18.96
CA ASN A 128 -11.49 -21.01 -18.45
C ASN A 128 -10.68 -21.44 -17.20
N ASP A 129 -9.45 -20.94 -17.06
CA ASP A 129 -8.58 -21.18 -15.91
C ASP A 129 -8.96 -20.35 -14.67
N PHE A 130 -9.94 -19.44 -14.77
CA PHE A 130 -10.30 -18.49 -13.71
C PHE A 130 -10.65 -19.15 -12.36
N ALA A 131 -11.52 -20.17 -12.38
CA ALA A 131 -11.96 -20.82 -11.14
C ALA A 131 -10.80 -21.50 -10.41
N ALA A 132 -9.92 -22.17 -11.18
CA ALA A 132 -8.74 -22.85 -10.67
C ALA A 132 -7.68 -21.88 -10.13
N MET A 133 -7.43 -20.77 -10.83
CA MET A 133 -6.59 -19.68 -10.34
C MET A 133 -7.15 -19.13 -9.01
N ASN A 134 -8.46 -18.88 -8.96
CA ASN A 134 -9.10 -18.25 -7.81
C ASN A 134 -9.03 -19.12 -6.55
N GLU A 135 -9.07 -20.44 -6.71
CA GLU A 135 -8.89 -21.42 -5.62
C GLU A 135 -7.54 -21.24 -4.91
N VAL A 136 -6.46 -21.04 -5.68
CA VAL A 136 -5.13 -20.80 -5.12
C VAL A 136 -5.05 -19.39 -4.56
N TYR A 137 -5.52 -18.39 -5.31
CA TYR A 137 -5.51 -16.99 -4.90
C TYR A 137 -6.16 -16.77 -3.52
N ALA A 138 -7.30 -17.41 -3.25
CA ALA A 138 -8.02 -17.32 -1.98
C ALA A 138 -7.20 -17.82 -0.77
N ARG A 139 -6.23 -18.73 -0.98
CA ARG A 139 -5.35 -19.24 0.09
C ARG A 139 -4.32 -18.20 0.53
N PHE A 140 -3.92 -17.30 -0.37
CA PHE A 140 -2.95 -16.23 -0.09
C PHE A 140 -3.61 -14.96 0.42
N PHE A 141 -4.92 -14.77 0.18
CA PHE A 141 -5.71 -13.64 0.67
C PHE A 141 -6.97 -14.13 1.40
N PRO A 142 -6.84 -14.81 2.56
CA PRO A 142 -7.97 -15.43 3.26
C PRO A 142 -8.92 -14.41 3.89
N GLU A 143 -8.43 -13.22 4.23
CA GLU A 143 -9.19 -12.17 4.91
C GLU A 143 -8.96 -10.81 4.24
N ALA A 144 -10.03 -10.02 4.10
CA ALA A 144 -10.01 -8.69 3.48
C ALA A 144 -9.19 -8.64 2.16
N PRO A 145 -9.55 -9.44 1.14
CA PRO A 145 -8.77 -9.52 -0.10
C PRO A 145 -8.71 -8.16 -0.80
N PRO A 146 -7.61 -7.87 -1.53
CA PRO A 146 -7.44 -6.60 -2.22
C PRO A 146 -8.50 -6.39 -3.29
N ALA A 147 -8.70 -5.13 -3.69
CA ALA A 147 -9.43 -4.83 -4.91
C ALA A 147 -8.79 -5.58 -6.08
N ARG A 148 -9.60 -6.09 -7.02
CA ARG A 148 -9.08 -6.93 -8.11
C ARG A 148 -9.76 -6.62 -9.44
N ALA A 149 -8.96 -6.62 -10.50
CA ALA A 149 -9.44 -6.74 -11.88
C ALA A 149 -8.84 -8.01 -12.48
N THR A 150 -9.63 -8.76 -13.26
CA THR A 150 -9.17 -9.97 -13.94
C THR A 150 -9.62 -9.93 -15.38
N VAL A 151 -8.71 -10.16 -16.32
CA VAL A 151 -8.96 -10.10 -17.76
C VAL A 151 -8.24 -11.24 -18.48
N GLU A 152 -8.80 -11.70 -19.59
CA GLU A 152 -8.04 -12.49 -20.57
C GLU A 152 -7.16 -11.57 -21.39
N VAL A 153 -5.97 -12.04 -21.75
CA VAL A 153 -5.07 -11.34 -22.68
C VAL A 153 -4.64 -12.29 -23.80
N ALA A 154 -4.35 -11.72 -24.97
CA ALA A 154 -3.98 -12.51 -26.15
C ALA A 154 -2.72 -13.36 -25.93
N ARG A 155 -1.76 -12.87 -25.13
CA ARG A 155 -0.52 -13.58 -24.81
C ARG A 155 0.19 -12.97 -23.62
N LEU A 156 0.81 -13.81 -22.80
CA LEU A 156 1.68 -13.41 -21.68
C LEU A 156 3.16 -13.67 -21.99
N PRO A 157 4.10 -12.98 -21.31
CA PRO A 157 5.53 -13.27 -21.43
C PRO A 157 5.82 -14.75 -21.17
N ARG A 158 6.69 -15.35 -22.00
CA ARG A 158 7.08 -16.77 -21.92
C ARG A 158 5.91 -17.76 -22.05
N ASP A 159 4.78 -17.34 -22.63
CA ASP A 159 3.57 -18.16 -22.73
C ASP A 159 3.07 -18.66 -21.35
N ALA A 160 3.28 -17.84 -20.31
CA ALA A 160 2.70 -18.09 -19.01
C ALA A 160 1.16 -18.14 -19.09
N ARG A 161 0.54 -18.87 -18.16
CA ARG A 161 -0.93 -18.93 -18.03
C ARG A 161 -1.49 -17.78 -17.23
N VAL A 162 -0.68 -17.22 -16.34
CA VAL A 162 -1.07 -16.13 -15.45
C VAL A 162 0.08 -15.17 -15.20
N GLU A 163 -0.26 -13.88 -15.15
CA GLU A 163 0.59 -12.80 -14.68
C GLU A 163 -0.21 -11.97 -13.67
N ILE A 164 0.42 -11.54 -12.57
CA ILE A 164 -0.23 -10.72 -11.55
C ILE A 164 0.67 -9.54 -11.17
N ASP A 165 0.13 -8.32 -11.25
CA ASP A 165 0.71 -7.13 -10.63
C ASP A 165 -0.01 -6.78 -9.33
N VAL A 166 0.69 -6.06 -8.44
CA VAL A 166 0.10 -5.60 -7.18
C VAL A 166 0.54 -4.18 -6.82
N ILE A 167 -0.38 -3.48 -6.15
CA ILE A 167 -0.10 -2.26 -5.40
C ILE A 167 -0.31 -2.59 -3.92
N ALA A 168 0.65 -2.23 -3.08
CA ALA A 168 0.61 -2.45 -1.64
C ALA A 168 1.00 -1.20 -0.86
N LEU A 169 0.66 -1.17 0.43
CA LEU A 169 1.20 -0.18 1.35
C LEU A 169 2.66 -0.50 1.66
N ALA A 170 3.50 0.53 1.64
CA ALA A 170 4.86 0.45 2.18
C ALA A 170 4.77 0.61 3.69
N GLY A 171 5.28 -0.37 4.44
CA GLY A 171 5.44 -0.27 5.90
C GLY A 171 6.27 0.94 6.32
#